data_AF-A0A183KJ61-F1
#
_entry.id   AF-A0A183KJ61-F1
#
_cell.length_a   1.000
_cell.length_b   1.000
_cell.length_c   1.000
_cell.angle_alpha   90.00
_cell.angle_beta   90.00
_cell.angle_gamma   90.00
#
_symmetry.space_group_name_H-M   'P 1'
#
loop_
_entity.id
_entity.type
_entity.pdbx_description
1 polymer ?
#
loop_
_entity_poly.entity_id
_entity_poly.type
_entity_poly.pdbx_seq_one_letter_code
_entity_poly.pdbx_strand_id
1 'polypeptide(L)'
;MADMKQYGIELEVIPIKQQNTKFDYELFYDELLEDELMYPDLDKSSYHPDPTERLDELLSRINSHELRRSRLARLPFHLGSSKNLTLGVSVYCLVYPTRIPSPIWLSSSDNKTVRVHRDYYKIIDPYGSFDPVKDLLPSHDLVRGIKLDGRYICFDKDELTEAVRNIAPVDCIRRELLLI
;
A
#
# COMPACT_ATOMS: atom_id res chain seq x y z
N MET A 1 -22.70 23.21 -16.18
CA MET A 1 -21.43 22.81 -15.55
C MET A 1 -21.60 21.71 -14.49
N ALA A 2 -22.84 21.28 -14.19
CA ALA A 2 -23.13 20.04 -13.47
C ALA A 2 -22.61 18.77 -14.20
N ASP A 3 -22.43 18.84 -15.52
CA ASP A 3 -22.01 17.71 -16.35
C ASP A 3 -20.66 17.12 -15.92
N MET A 4 -19.64 17.94 -15.67
CA MET A 4 -18.32 17.42 -15.26
C MET A 4 -18.38 16.68 -13.92
N LYS A 5 -19.18 17.18 -12.97
CA LYS A 5 -19.44 16.52 -11.69
C LYS A 5 -20.24 15.22 -11.87
N GLN A 6 -21.23 15.20 -12.78
CA GLN A 6 -21.98 13.98 -13.11
C GLN A 6 -21.09 12.88 -13.72
N TYR A 7 -20.02 13.26 -14.43
CA TYR A 7 -19.02 12.32 -14.94
C TYR A 7 -17.94 11.95 -13.91
N GLY A 8 -18.02 12.45 -12.67
CA GLY A 8 -17.05 12.17 -11.61
C GLY A 8 -15.70 12.85 -11.81
N ILE A 9 -15.66 13.95 -12.57
CA ILE A 9 -14.45 14.76 -12.75
C ILE A 9 -14.37 15.77 -11.61
N GLU A 10 -13.33 15.63 -10.80
CA GLU A 10 -13.00 16.56 -9.70
C GLU A 10 -12.27 17.78 -10.28
N LEU A 11 -12.80 18.97 -10.00
CA LEU A 11 -12.17 20.24 -10.39
C LEU A 11 -11.55 20.90 -9.17
N GLU A 12 -10.32 21.35 -9.33
CA GLU A 12 -9.57 22.02 -8.27
C GLU A 12 -8.92 23.29 -8.80
N VAL A 13 -8.94 24.36 -8.00
CA VAL A 13 -8.39 25.66 -8.35
C VAL A 13 -7.13 25.89 -7.54
N ILE A 14 -6.01 26.07 -8.24
CA ILE A 14 -4.72 26.40 -7.64
C ILE A 14 -4.41 27.87 -7.94
N PRO A 15 -4.67 28.79 -6.98
CA PRO A 15 -4.54 30.22 -7.22
C PRO A 15 -3.08 30.66 -7.26
N ILE A 16 -2.70 31.32 -8.35
CA ILE A 16 -1.37 31.94 -8.50
C ILE A 16 -1.52 33.44 -8.30
N LYS A 17 -0.73 33.99 -7.38
CA LYS A 17 -0.74 35.43 -7.11
C LYS A 17 -0.01 36.18 -8.22
N GLN A 18 -0.69 37.17 -8.80
CA GLN A 18 -0.12 38.07 -9.79
C GLN A 18 0.27 39.39 -9.13
N GLN A 19 1.28 40.07 -9.70
CA GLN A 19 1.69 41.38 -9.19
C GLN A 19 0.52 42.38 -9.34
N ASN A 20 0.20 43.08 -8.24
CA ASN A 20 -0.90 44.04 -8.13
C ASN A 20 -2.34 43.49 -8.23
N THR A 21 -2.56 42.17 -8.21
CA THR A 21 -3.92 41.60 -8.27
C THR A 21 -4.22 40.73 -7.05
N LYS A 22 -5.37 40.95 -6.42
CA LYS A 22 -5.92 40.03 -5.41
C LYS A 22 -6.71 38.95 -6.14
N PHE A 23 -6.46 37.69 -5.81
CA PHE A 23 -7.26 36.57 -6.34
C PHE A 23 -8.47 36.40 -5.42
N ASP A 24 -9.67 36.56 -5.99
CA ASP A 24 -10.93 36.47 -5.26
C ASP A 24 -11.75 35.30 -5.80
N TYR A 25 -12.08 34.35 -4.92
CA TYR A 25 -12.83 33.13 -5.26
C TYR A 25 -14.31 33.42 -5.55
N GLU A 26 -14.90 34.34 -4.79
CA GLU A 26 -16.32 34.74 -4.86
C GLU A 26 -16.75 35.28 -6.23
N LEU A 27 -15.80 35.77 -7.03
CA LEU A 27 -16.09 36.32 -8.36
C LEU A 27 -16.54 35.26 -9.36
N PHE A 28 -16.11 34.00 -9.20
CA PHE A 28 -16.36 32.96 -10.21
C PHE A 28 -16.20 31.52 -9.69
N TYR A 29 -15.22 31.25 -8.83
CA TYR A 29 -14.81 29.88 -8.53
C TYR A 29 -15.67 29.21 -7.45
N ASP A 30 -16.38 29.96 -6.61
CA ASP A 30 -17.24 29.39 -5.57
C ASP A 30 -18.40 28.57 -6.17
N GLU A 31 -19.08 29.10 -7.18
CA GLU A 31 -20.13 28.37 -7.91
C GLU A 31 -19.59 27.08 -8.59
N LEU A 32 -18.31 27.08 -8.96
CA LEU A 32 -17.66 25.92 -9.57
C LEU A 32 -17.30 24.85 -8.52
N LEU A 33 -16.81 25.29 -7.35
CA LEU A 33 -16.23 24.45 -6.30
C LEU A 33 -17.23 23.98 -5.25
N GLU A 34 -18.44 24.54 -5.17
CA GLU A 34 -19.49 24.09 -4.22
C GLU A 34 -19.75 22.59 -4.36
N ASP A 35 -19.41 21.86 -3.31
CA ASP A 35 -19.38 20.41 -3.24
C ASP A 35 -20.59 19.91 -2.42
N GLU A 36 -21.74 19.78 -3.07
CA GLU A 36 -22.93 19.19 -2.42
C GLU A 36 -22.82 17.66 -2.24
N LEU A 37 -21.78 16.98 -2.77
CA LEU A 37 -21.86 15.52 -2.98
C LEU A 37 -20.67 14.65 -2.57
N MET A 38 -19.53 15.17 -2.09
CA MET A 38 -18.40 14.27 -1.83
C MET A 38 -18.05 13.91 -0.38
N TYR A 39 -18.56 14.57 0.67
CA TYR A 39 -18.39 14.06 2.04
C TYR A 39 -19.52 14.53 2.98
N PRO A 40 -20.27 13.63 3.66
CA PRO A 40 -21.25 14.01 4.68
C PRO A 40 -20.60 14.48 6.00
N ASP A 41 -19.36 14.98 5.94
CA ASP A 41 -18.69 15.63 7.06
C ASP A 41 -19.07 17.12 7.02
N LEU A 42 -20.15 17.43 7.75
CA LEU A 42 -20.82 18.73 7.90
C LEU A 42 -19.95 19.92 8.35
N ASP A 43 -18.63 19.77 8.51
CA ASP A 43 -17.73 20.78 9.10
C ASP A 43 -16.64 21.29 8.14
N LYS A 44 -16.66 20.93 6.85
CA LYS A 44 -15.80 21.61 5.87
C LYS A 44 -16.48 22.89 5.39
N SER A 45 -16.28 23.98 6.12
CA SER A 45 -16.26 25.31 5.49
C SER A 45 -15.41 25.20 4.23
N SER A 46 -15.90 25.70 3.09
CA SER A 46 -15.19 25.69 1.81
C SER A 46 -13.74 26.14 2.01
N TYR A 47 -12.82 25.17 2.02
CA TYR A 47 -11.42 25.47 2.26
C TYR A 47 -10.83 26.03 0.96
N HIS A 48 -10.64 27.34 0.92
CA HIS A 48 -9.98 28.02 -0.18
C HIS A 48 -8.49 28.17 0.14
N PRO A 49 -7.58 27.58 -0.65
CA PRO A 49 -6.16 27.78 -0.45
C PRO A 49 -5.74 29.23 -0.76
N ASP A 50 -4.84 29.81 0.02
CA ASP A 50 -4.38 31.20 -0.18
C ASP A 50 -3.62 31.37 -1.51
N PRO A 51 -3.70 32.47 -2.26
CA PRO A 51 -2.94 32.65 -3.50
C PRO A 51 -1.41 32.52 -3.31
N THR A 52 -0.77 31.63 -4.08
CA THR A 52 0.67 31.35 -3.96
C THR A 52 1.53 32.28 -4.82
N GLU A 53 2.64 32.79 -4.28
CA GLU A 53 3.68 33.52 -5.05
C GLU A 53 4.92 32.66 -5.35
N ARG A 54 5.20 31.66 -4.51
CA ARG A 54 6.42 30.85 -4.56
C ARG A 54 6.18 29.50 -5.24
N LEU A 55 7.12 29.09 -6.09
CA LEU A 55 7.06 27.80 -6.76
C LEU A 55 7.01 26.63 -5.77
N ASP A 56 7.77 26.67 -4.68
CA ASP A 56 7.83 25.58 -3.69
C ASP A 56 6.48 25.34 -2.99
N GLU A 57 5.77 26.42 -2.69
CA GLU A 57 4.42 26.38 -2.11
C GLU A 57 3.41 25.81 -3.12
N LEU A 58 3.56 26.17 -4.40
CA LEU A 58 2.71 25.68 -5.48
C LEU A 58 2.89 24.17 -5.67
N LEU A 59 4.15 23.72 -5.72
CA LEU A 59 4.51 22.31 -5.82
C LEU A 59 4.01 21.50 -4.62
N SER A 60 4.15 22.04 -3.40
CA SER A 60 3.66 21.37 -2.19
C SER A 60 2.15 21.13 -2.23
N ARG A 61 1.38 22.09 -2.78
CA ARG A 61 -0.06 21.95 -2.96
C ARG A 61 -0.39 20.93 -4.02
N ILE A 62 0.20 21.04 -5.20
CA ILE A 62 0.01 20.07 -6.29
C ILE A 62 0.27 18.64 -5.78
N ASN A 63 1.39 18.42 -5.09
CA ASN A 63 1.75 17.11 -4.55
C ASN A 63 0.77 16.60 -3.48
N SER A 64 0.21 17.50 -2.66
CA SER A 64 -0.77 17.11 -1.64
C SER A 64 -2.11 16.65 -2.23
N HIS A 65 -2.41 17.07 -3.46
CA HIS A 65 -3.64 16.74 -4.18
C HIS A 65 -3.46 15.63 -5.23
N GLU A 66 -2.27 15.52 -5.83
CA GLU A 66 -1.93 14.45 -6.79
C GLU A 66 -2.03 13.06 -6.16
N LEU A 67 -1.63 12.92 -4.89
CA LEU A 67 -1.61 11.64 -4.19
C LEU A 67 -2.90 11.43 -3.40
N ARG A 68 -3.82 10.63 -3.96
CA ARG A 68 -4.98 10.14 -3.21
C ARG A 68 -4.51 9.33 -1.99
N ARG A 69 -5.13 9.60 -0.83
CA ARG A 69 -4.83 8.89 0.43
C ARG A 69 -5.10 7.39 0.26
N SER A 70 -4.04 6.60 0.15
CA SER A 70 -4.14 5.14 0.11
C SER A 70 -4.08 4.58 1.53
N ARG A 71 -5.15 3.93 1.95
CA ARG A 71 -5.22 3.25 3.25
C ARG A 71 -4.35 2.00 3.23
N LEU A 72 -3.47 1.85 4.20
CA LEU A 72 -2.60 0.68 4.35
C LEU A 72 -3.39 -0.54 4.86
N ALA A 73 -4.20 -0.34 5.90
CA ALA A 73 -5.02 -1.37 6.50
C ALA A 73 -6.25 -0.79 7.21
N ARG A 74 -7.26 -1.62 7.45
CA ARG A 74 -8.38 -1.31 8.35
C ARG A 74 -8.36 -2.30 9.50
N LEU A 75 -8.29 -1.78 10.72
CA LEU A 75 -8.12 -2.60 11.92
C LEU A 75 -9.28 -2.37 12.89
N PRO A 76 -9.77 -3.42 13.57
CA PRO A 76 -10.65 -3.26 14.71
C PRO A 76 -9.85 -2.73 15.90
N PHE A 77 -10.30 -1.62 16.47
CA PHE A 77 -9.74 -1.00 17.67
C PHE A 77 -10.70 -1.20 18.82
N HIS A 78 -10.32 -2.06 19.76
CA HIS A 78 -11.15 -2.40 20.92
C HIS A 78 -10.90 -1.40 22.05
N LEU A 79 -11.98 -0.82 22.61
CA LEU A 79 -11.91 0.04 23.77
C LEU A 79 -12.10 -0.79 25.05
N GLY A 80 -10.99 -1.05 25.75
CA GLY A 80 -10.94 -1.88 26.96
C GLY A 80 -10.74 -3.37 26.69
N SER A 81 -10.58 -4.16 27.76
CA SER A 81 -10.33 -5.61 27.66
C SER A 81 -11.54 -6.40 27.16
N SER A 82 -12.75 -5.90 27.41
CA SER A 82 -13.97 -6.47 26.86
C SER A 82 -14.14 -6.02 25.41
N LYS A 83 -14.14 -6.95 24.45
CA LYS A 83 -14.35 -6.71 23.01
C LYS A 83 -15.76 -6.18 22.65
N ASN A 84 -16.50 -5.64 23.62
CA ASN A 84 -17.88 -5.21 23.50
C ASN A 84 -18.00 -3.87 22.75
N LEU A 85 -16.97 -3.02 22.79
CA LEU A 85 -16.90 -1.77 22.06
C LEU A 85 -15.71 -1.79 21.10
N THR A 86 -15.99 -1.79 19.79
CA THR A 86 -14.98 -1.89 18.73
C THR A 86 -15.18 -0.79 17.71
N LEU A 87 -14.12 -0.04 17.43
CA LEU A 87 -14.07 1.01 16.42
C LEU A 87 -13.30 0.51 15.19
N GLY A 88 -13.79 0.79 13.98
CA GLY A 88 -13.05 0.47 12.76
C GLY A 88 -12.08 1.59 12.40
N VAL A 89 -10.79 1.42 12.68
CA VAL A 89 -9.77 2.44 12.39
C VAL A 89 -9.10 2.16 11.06
N SER A 90 -8.88 3.21 10.27
CA SER A 90 -8.11 3.14 9.03
C SER A 90 -6.68 3.61 9.30
N VAL A 91 -5.70 2.76 9.00
CA VAL A 91 -4.28 3.06 9.16
C VAL A 91 -3.72 3.56 7.83
N TYR A 92 -3.02 4.69 7.87
CA TYR A 92 -2.36 5.30 6.72
C TYR A 92 -0.85 5.34 6.97
N CYS A 93 -0.07 5.20 5.89
CA CYS A 93 1.38 5.34 5.94
C CYS A 93 1.75 6.72 5.39
N LEU A 94 2.02 7.68 6.29
CA LEU A 94 2.35 9.06 5.90
C LEU A 94 3.80 9.21 5.43
N VAL A 95 4.69 8.35 5.93
CA VAL A 95 6.10 8.34 5.59
C VAL A 95 6.48 6.92 5.21
N TYR A 96 6.93 6.75 3.96
CA TYR A 96 7.37 5.47 3.44
C TYR A 96 8.79 5.59 2.86
N PRO A 97 9.71 4.66 3.16
CA PRO A 97 11.06 4.72 2.61
C PRO A 97 11.04 4.51 1.09
N THR A 98 11.49 5.50 0.34
CA THR A 98 11.67 5.40 -1.11
C THR A 98 12.82 4.42 -1.40
N ARG A 99 12.50 3.30 -2.04
CA ARG A 99 13.48 2.27 -2.42
C ARG A 99 13.72 2.32 -3.92
N ILE A 100 14.94 2.00 -4.33
CA ILE A 100 15.24 1.75 -5.74
C ILE A 100 14.36 0.57 -6.21
N PRO A 101 13.62 0.70 -7.31
CA PRO A 101 12.81 -0.39 -7.85
C PRO A 101 13.66 -1.64 -8.09
N SER A 102 13.10 -2.81 -7.78
CA SER A 102 13.77 -4.08 -8.07
C SER A 102 13.89 -4.30 -9.58
N PRO A 103 14.99 -4.89 -10.06
CA PRO A 103 15.14 -5.18 -11.49
C PRO A 103 14.04 -6.12 -11.98
N ILE A 104 13.62 -5.93 -13.22
CA ILE A 104 12.59 -6.73 -13.90
C ILE A 104 13.28 -7.58 -14.97
N TRP A 105 12.93 -8.86 -15.03
CA TRP A 105 13.44 -9.77 -16.04
C TRP A 105 12.79 -9.50 -17.40
N LEU A 106 13.62 -9.29 -18.41
CA LEU A 106 13.18 -9.02 -19.78
C LEU A 106 13.71 -10.10 -20.73
N SER A 107 12.92 -10.42 -21.74
CA SER A 107 13.32 -11.28 -22.84
C SER A 107 14.30 -10.53 -23.75
N SER A 108 15.42 -11.16 -24.11
CA SER A 108 16.47 -10.51 -24.90
C SER A 108 16.06 -10.18 -26.33
N SER A 109 15.06 -10.87 -26.88
CA SER A 109 14.65 -10.69 -28.29
C SER A 109 13.64 -9.57 -28.47
N ASP A 110 12.72 -9.38 -27.53
CA ASP A 110 11.59 -8.46 -27.66
C ASP A 110 11.41 -7.50 -26.47
N ASN A 111 12.32 -7.51 -25.50
CA ASN A 111 12.31 -6.66 -24.30
C ASN A 111 10.98 -6.71 -23.51
N LYS A 112 10.19 -7.77 -23.68
CA LYS A 112 8.96 -7.97 -22.91
C LYS A 112 9.27 -8.55 -21.54
N THR A 113 8.40 -8.27 -20.58
CA THR A 113 8.53 -8.78 -19.22
C THR A 113 8.36 -10.30 -19.17
N VAL A 114 9.24 -10.95 -18.42
CA VAL A 114 9.24 -12.40 -18.23
C VAL A 114 8.64 -12.73 -16.88
N ARG A 115 7.65 -13.63 -16.86
CA ARG A 115 7.10 -14.17 -15.62
C ARG A 115 8.02 -15.27 -15.08
N VAL A 116 8.52 -15.07 -13.87
CA VAL A 116 9.37 -16.05 -13.19
C VAL A 116 8.50 -16.99 -12.36
N HIS A 117 8.64 -18.30 -12.59
CA HIS A 117 8.07 -19.36 -11.76
C HIS A 117 9.18 -20.02 -10.93
N ARG A 118 8.88 -20.43 -9.70
CA ARG A 118 9.84 -21.10 -8.81
C ARG A 118 9.24 -22.40 -8.31
N ASP A 119 9.85 -23.49 -8.75
CA ASP A 119 9.48 -24.86 -8.38
C ASP A 119 10.58 -25.49 -7.52
N TYR A 120 10.16 -26.36 -6.60
CA TYR A 120 11.05 -27.11 -5.73
C TYR A 120 11.04 -28.58 -6.15
N TYR A 121 12.20 -29.21 -6.19
CA TYR A 121 12.34 -30.61 -6.59
C TYR A 121 13.09 -31.41 -5.53
N LYS A 122 12.69 -32.66 -5.33
CA LYS A 122 13.39 -33.60 -4.44
C LYS A 122 14.59 -34.18 -5.16
N ILE A 123 15.78 -33.89 -4.65
CA ILE A 123 17.01 -34.48 -5.16
C ILE A 123 17.27 -35.78 -4.38
N ILE A 124 17.19 -36.92 -5.08
CA ILE A 124 17.38 -38.25 -4.49
C ILE A 124 18.85 -38.69 -4.60
N ASP A 125 19.51 -38.34 -5.72
CA ASP A 125 20.87 -38.78 -6.01
C ASP A 125 21.92 -37.73 -5.62
N PRO A 126 23.12 -38.15 -5.14
CA PRO A 126 24.24 -37.25 -4.85
C PRO A 126 24.70 -36.40 -6.05
N TYR A 127 24.38 -36.86 -7.26
CA TYR A 127 24.74 -36.23 -8.52
C TYR A 127 23.77 -35.12 -8.97
N GLY A 128 22.67 -34.91 -8.23
CA GLY A 128 21.73 -33.80 -8.51
C GLY A 128 20.73 -34.05 -9.64
N SER A 129 20.56 -35.29 -10.09
CA SER A 129 19.56 -35.65 -11.09
C SER A 129 18.14 -35.60 -10.51
N PHE A 130 17.18 -35.08 -11.27
CA PHE A 130 15.76 -35.05 -10.91
C PHE A 130 14.86 -35.16 -12.16
N ASP A 131 13.70 -35.79 -12.01
CA ASP A 131 12.62 -35.85 -12.99
C ASP A 131 11.63 -34.70 -12.70
N PRO A 132 11.47 -33.73 -13.61
CA PRO A 132 10.64 -32.54 -13.36
C PRO A 132 9.15 -32.85 -13.17
N VAL A 133 8.68 -34.04 -13.55
CA VAL A 133 7.27 -34.44 -13.36
C VAL A 133 7.08 -35.20 -12.05
N LYS A 134 8.01 -36.09 -11.71
CA LYS A 134 7.86 -36.98 -10.54
C LYS A 134 8.43 -36.39 -9.25
N ASP A 135 9.49 -35.61 -9.36
CA ASP A 135 10.23 -35.11 -8.20
C ASP A 135 9.79 -33.70 -7.79
N LEU A 136 8.79 -33.13 -8.46
CA LEU A 136 8.20 -31.85 -8.07
C LEU A 136 7.63 -31.98 -6.65
N LEU A 137 8.12 -31.12 -5.75
CA LEU A 137 7.67 -31.05 -4.36
C LEU A 137 6.51 -30.05 -4.24
N PRO A 138 5.29 -30.53 -3.95
CA PRO A 138 4.20 -29.68 -3.57
C PRO A 138 4.53 -28.87 -2.32
N SER A 139 3.88 -27.73 -2.19
CA SER A 139 4.16 -26.85 -1.07
C SER A 139 3.79 -27.46 0.30
N HIS A 140 2.83 -28.40 0.37
CA HIS A 140 2.44 -29.05 1.63
C HIS A 140 3.47 -30.07 2.14
N ASP A 141 4.31 -30.60 1.26
CA ASP A 141 5.36 -31.57 1.64
C ASP A 141 6.62 -30.88 2.18
N LEU A 142 6.70 -29.55 2.07
CA LEU A 142 7.82 -28.75 2.57
C LEU A 142 7.63 -28.42 4.05
N VAL A 143 8.37 -29.13 4.90
CA VAL A 143 8.48 -28.85 6.34
C VAL A 143 9.61 -27.85 6.57
N ARG A 144 9.39 -26.86 7.44
CA ARG A 144 10.43 -25.92 7.86
C ARG A 144 10.94 -26.34 9.22
N GLY A 145 12.24 -26.28 9.43
CA GLY A 145 12.81 -26.65 10.73
C GLY A 145 14.07 -25.88 11.06
N ILE A 146 14.38 -25.86 12.35
CA ILE A 146 15.59 -25.26 12.91
C ILE A 146 16.38 -26.39 13.58
N LYS A 147 17.69 -26.39 13.38
CA LYS A 147 18.59 -27.31 14.07
C LYS A 147 19.12 -26.62 15.33
N LEU A 148 18.81 -27.16 16.50
CA LEU A 148 19.29 -26.68 17.80
C LEU A 148 19.94 -27.84 18.56
N ASP A 149 21.20 -27.66 18.94
CA ASP A 149 21.98 -28.60 19.75
C ASP A 149 21.87 -30.07 19.28
N GLY A 150 22.08 -30.29 17.98
CA GLY A 150 22.02 -31.62 17.38
C GLY A 150 20.63 -32.20 17.18
N ARG A 151 19.57 -31.52 17.63
CA ARG A 151 18.17 -31.91 17.40
C ARG A 151 17.55 -31.05 16.31
N TYR A 152 16.68 -31.67 15.52
CA TYR A 152 15.87 -30.98 14.52
C TYR A 152 14.49 -30.74 15.10
N ILE A 153 14.08 -29.48 15.12
CA ILE A 153 12.71 -29.08 15.46
C ILE A 153 12.07 -28.68 14.15
N CYS A 154 11.05 -29.44 13.75
CA CYS A 154 10.32 -29.27 12.52
C CYS A 154 8.94 -28.70 12.84
N PHE A 155 8.48 -27.75 12.02
CA PHE A 155 7.20 -27.09 12.14
C PHE A 155 6.43 -27.20 10.83
N ASP A 156 5.14 -27.44 10.97
CA ASP A 156 4.22 -27.33 9.85
C ASP A 156 3.95 -25.86 9.51
N LYS A 157 3.50 -25.62 8.27
CA LYS A 157 3.18 -24.26 7.81
C LYS A 157 2.08 -23.62 8.64
N ASP A 158 1.12 -24.41 9.09
CA ASP A 158 -0.01 -23.94 9.87
C ASP A 158 0.44 -23.54 11.28
N GLU A 159 1.33 -24.32 11.90
CA GLU A 159 1.92 -24.00 13.21
C GLU A 159 2.71 -22.68 13.16
N LEU A 160 3.52 -22.48 12.11
CA LEU A 160 4.24 -21.21 11.92
C LEU A 160 3.29 -20.05 11.70
N THR A 161 2.22 -20.25 10.92
CA THR A 161 1.23 -19.21 10.65
C THR A 161 0.45 -18.84 11.91
N GLU A 162 0.11 -19.82 12.74
CA GLU A 162 -0.54 -19.63 14.03
C GLU A 162 0.38 -18.94 15.04
N ALA A 163 1.63 -19.37 15.14
CA ALA A 163 2.63 -18.72 16.00
C ALA A 163 2.83 -17.25 15.63
N VAL A 164 2.92 -16.93 14.33
CA VAL A 164 3.02 -15.54 13.85
C VAL A 164 1.76 -14.74 14.20
N ARG A 165 0.56 -15.31 14.01
CA ARG A 165 -0.71 -14.67 14.38
C ARG A 165 -0.82 -14.41 15.88
N ASN A 166 -0.30 -15.31 16.70
CA ASN A 166 -0.34 -15.21 18.16
C ASN A 166 0.66 -14.17 18.69
N ILE A 167 1.83 -14.05 18.05
CA ILE A 167 2.87 -13.07 18.42
C ILE A 167 2.49 -11.67 17.91
N ALA A 168 1.91 -11.58 16.71
CA ALA A 168 1.49 -10.34 16.09
C ALA A 168 0.09 -10.51 15.47
N PRO A 169 -1.00 -10.16 16.20
CA PRO A 169 -2.37 -10.25 15.69
C PRO A 169 -2.69 -9.25 14.57
N VAL A 170 -1.72 -8.40 14.21
CA VAL A 170 -1.80 -7.39 13.15
C VAL A 170 -0.58 -7.59 12.27
N ASP A 171 -0.78 -7.54 10.94
CA ASP A 171 0.19 -7.67 9.83
C ASP A 171 1.47 -6.81 9.96
N CYS A 172 2.26 -7.06 11.00
CA CYS A 172 3.48 -6.34 11.37
C CYS A 172 4.73 -7.21 11.18
N ILE A 173 4.75 -8.17 10.26
CA ILE A 173 6.02 -8.70 9.74
C ILE A 173 5.86 -9.04 8.25
N ARG A 174 5.87 -8.01 7.40
CA ARG A 174 6.38 -8.18 6.02
C ARG A 174 7.71 -7.42 5.92
N ARG A 175 8.81 -8.04 6.39
CA ARG A 175 10.13 -8.11 5.68
C ARG A 175 11.39 -8.49 6.47
N GLU A 176 11.39 -8.82 7.76
CA GLU A 176 12.68 -9.04 8.47
C GLU A 176 12.96 -10.42 9.07
N LEU A 177 12.10 -11.43 8.87
CA LEU A 177 12.33 -12.79 9.40
C LEU A 177 12.80 -13.81 8.35
N LEU A 178 13.58 -13.39 7.36
CA LEU A 178 14.25 -14.31 6.42
C LEU A 178 15.67 -13.85 6.13
N LEU A 179 16.53 -14.02 7.14
CA LEU A 179 17.96 -14.24 6.99
C LEU A 179 18.48 -14.74 8.35
N ILE A 180 18.44 -16.06 8.50
CA ILE A 180 19.50 -16.97 9.00
C ILE A 180 19.10 -18.37 8.51
#